data_AF-A0A7S1ZEP0-F1
#
_entry.id   AF-A0A7S1ZEP0-F1
#
_cell.length_a   1.000
_cell.length_b   1.000
_cell.length_c   1.000
_cell.angle_alpha   90.00
_cell.angle_beta   90.00
_cell.angle_gamma   90.00
#
_symmetry.space_group_name_H-M   'P 1'
#
loop_
_entity.id
_entity.type
_entity.pdbx_description
1 polymer ?
#
loop_
_entity_poly.entity_id
_entity_poly.type
_entity_poly.pdbx_seq_one_letter_code
_entity_poly.pdbx_strand_id
1 'polypeptide(L)'
;EGRVYSPLVSSRHFGLSHGIGRSGDITEPQPKAAGSSALAKLALCLALDAMRRGSGLDARTAAAHGILLPLCTGMSMSLVLSSLRDGISSEEERQKRDIVLWSRIDQKSCYKAILSAGMTCVVV
;
A
#
# COMPACT_ATOMS: atom_id res chain seq x y z
N GLU A 1 -17.47 -8.73 14.90
CA GLU A 1 -18.80 -8.18 15.22
C GLU A 1 -19.12 -6.86 14.54
N GLY A 2 -18.15 -5.96 14.28
CA GLY A 2 -18.40 -4.76 13.45
C GLY A 2 -19.50 -3.84 14.01
N ARG A 3 -19.75 -3.86 15.31
CA ARG A 3 -20.82 -3.09 15.95
C ARG A 3 -20.46 -1.60 15.92
N VAL A 4 -21.43 -0.77 15.53
CA VAL A 4 -21.26 0.69 15.43
C VAL A 4 -22.23 1.35 16.39
N TYR A 5 -21.71 2.14 17.33
CA TYR A 5 -22.52 2.84 18.35
C TYR A 5 -23.32 4.01 17.76
N SER A 6 -22.66 4.85 16.96
CA SER A 6 -23.28 6.06 16.42
C SER A 6 -23.94 5.78 15.06
N PRO A 7 -25.24 6.07 14.89
CA PRO A 7 -25.91 5.94 13.59
C PRO A 7 -25.29 6.88 12.54
N LEU A 8 -24.75 8.04 12.95
CA LEU A 8 -24.06 8.96 12.05
C LEU A 8 -22.78 8.34 11.47
N VAL A 9 -22.02 7.61 12.29
CA VAL A 9 -20.81 6.91 11.84
C VAL A 9 -21.18 5.77 10.88
N SER A 10 -22.21 5.00 11.22
CA SER A 10 -22.69 3.90 10.35
C SER A 10 -23.14 4.43 8.98
N SER A 11 -23.95 5.49 8.96
CA SER A 11 -24.43 6.12 7.73
C SER A 11 -23.30 6.70 6.88
N ARG A 12 -22.34 7.42 7.49
CA ARG A 12 -21.18 7.98 6.79
C ARG A 12 -20.31 6.92 6.11
N HIS A 13 -20.22 5.72 6.69
CA HIS A 13 -19.41 4.62 6.15
C HIS A 13 -20.26 3.60 5.38
N PHE A 14 -21.50 3.94 5.01
CA PHE A 14 -22.41 3.06 4.25
C PHE A 14 -22.61 1.68 4.91
N GLY A 15 -22.58 1.61 6.25
CA GLY A 15 -22.68 0.36 7.00
C GLY A 15 -21.44 -0.54 6.95
N LEU A 16 -20.34 -0.12 6.32
CA LEU A 16 -19.10 -0.88 6.21
C LEU A 16 -18.22 -0.66 7.46
N SER A 17 -18.25 -1.60 8.40
CA SER A 17 -17.55 -1.47 9.69
C SER A 17 -16.38 -2.44 9.91
N HIS A 18 -16.16 -3.38 8.99
CA HIS A 18 -15.20 -4.47 9.16
C HIS A 18 -13.82 -4.22 8.54
N GLY A 19 -13.65 -3.13 7.80
CA GLY A 19 -12.40 -2.84 7.06
C GLY A 19 -12.19 -3.75 5.85
N ILE A 20 -10.92 -3.88 5.44
CA ILE A 20 -10.47 -4.72 4.31
C ILE A 20 -9.40 -5.71 4.78
N GLY A 21 -9.26 -6.82 4.05
CA GLY A 21 -8.23 -7.81 4.31
C GLY A 21 -8.45 -8.66 5.56
N ARG A 22 -7.40 -9.41 5.91
CA ARG A 22 -7.28 -10.24 7.10
C ARG A 22 -6.01 -9.86 7.86
N SER A 23 -5.90 -10.34 9.10
CA SER A 23 -4.78 -10.00 9.98
C SER A 23 -3.41 -10.41 9.44
N GLY A 24 -3.35 -11.46 8.61
CA GLY A 24 -2.10 -11.92 7.98
C GLY A 24 -1.87 -11.42 6.56
N ASP A 25 -2.92 -10.98 5.87
CA ASP A 25 -2.83 -10.55 4.48
C ASP A 25 -3.94 -9.55 4.15
N ILE A 26 -3.56 -8.35 3.71
CA ILE A 26 -4.48 -7.26 3.38
C ILE A 26 -5.28 -7.53 2.09
N THR A 27 -4.79 -8.42 1.22
CA THR A 27 -5.42 -8.76 -0.06
C THR A 27 -6.42 -9.92 0.04
N GLU A 28 -6.36 -10.69 1.12
CA GLU A 28 -7.25 -11.82 1.33
C GLU A 28 -8.70 -11.38 1.61
N PRO A 29 -9.71 -12.04 0.99
CA PRO A 29 -11.11 -11.80 1.31
C PRO A 29 -11.43 -12.05 2.78
N GLN A 30 -12.14 -11.12 3.42
CA GLN A 30 -12.59 -11.23 4.80
C GLN A 30 -13.90 -12.05 4.86
N PRO A 31 -13.91 -13.27 5.45
CA PRO A 31 -15.11 -14.11 5.52
C PRO A 31 -16.27 -13.44 6.27
N LYS A 32 -15.98 -12.53 7.21
CA LYS A 32 -16.99 -11.78 7.97
C LYS A 32 -17.48 -10.51 7.25
N ALA A 33 -16.93 -10.18 6.08
CA ALA A 33 -17.19 -8.93 5.37
C ALA A 33 -17.01 -9.11 3.85
N ALA A 34 -17.83 -10.00 3.27
CA ALA A 34 -17.81 -10.27 1.83
C ALA A 34 -18.05 -8.99 0.99
N GLY A 35 -18.97 -8.12 1.43
CA GLY A 35 -19.24 -6.83 0.77
C GLY A 35 -18.03 -5.90 0.72
N SER A 36 -17.35 -5.69 1.86
CA SER A 36 -16.12 -4.89 1.91
C SER A 36 -15.01 -5.49 1.04
N SER A 37 -14.90 -6.82 1.03
CA SER A 37 -13.89 -7.53 0.22
C SER A 37 -14.12 -7.36 -1.27
N ALA A 38 -15.38 -7.51 -1.71
CA ALA A 38 -15.77 -7.27 -3.10
C ALA A 38 -15.54 -5.81 -3.51
N LEU A 39 -15.89 -4.86 -2.64
CA LEU A 39 -15.68 -3.43 -2.89
C LEU A 39 -14.20 -3.09 -3.03
N ALA A 40 -13.33 -3.61 -2.14
CA ALA A 40 -11.89 -3.39 -2.21
C ALA A 40 -11.29 -3.94 -3.51
N LYS A 41 -11.70 -5.15 -3.93
CA LYS A 41 -11.26 -5.76 -5.20
C LYS A 41 -11.73 -4.96 -6.40
N LEU A 42 -12.99 -4.51 -6.41
CA LEU A 42 -13.54 -3.67 -7.47
C LEU A 42 -12.80 -2.33 -7.55
N ALA A 43 -12.55 -1.68 -6.41
CA ALA A 43 -11.81 -0.42 -6.35
C ALA A 43 -10.40 -0.57 -6.93
N LEU A 44 -9.69 -1.68 -6.63
CA LEU A 44 -8.40 -1.98 -7.22
C LEU A 44 -8.48 -2.16 -8.74
N CYS A 45 -9.47 -2.93 -9.24
CA CYS A 45 -9.67 -3.11 -10.68
C CYS A 45 -9.91 -1.78 -11.40
N LEU A 46 -10.75 -0.91 -10.83
CA LEU A 46 -11.04 0.41 -11.39
C LEU A 46 -9.83 1.35 -11.33
N ALA A 47 -9.06 1.31 -10.24
CA ALA A 47 -7.83 2.10 -10.12
C ALA A 47 -6.79 1.68 -11.16
N LEU A 48 -6.59 0.38 -11.38
CA LEU A 48 -5.69 -0.13 -12.41
C LEU A 48 -6.17 0.24 -13.82
N ASP A 49 -7.48 0.13 -14.09
CA ASP A 49 -8.06 0.55 -15.37
C ASP A 49 -7.84 2.06 -15.61
N ALA A 50 -8.13 2.89 -14.62
CA ALA A 50 -7.89 4.33 -14.68
C ALA A 50 -6.41 4.67 -14.90
N MET A 51 -5.49 3.99 -14.20
CA MET A 51 -4.05 4.18 -14.39
C MET A 51 -3.62 3.83 -15.81
N ARG A 52 -4.17 2.79 -16.44
CA ARG A 52 -3.78 2.37 -17.80
C ARG A 52 -4.26 3.34 -18.88
N ARG A 53 -5.34 4.08 -18.62
CA ARG A 53 -5.90 5.05 -19.58
C ARG A 53 -5.01 6.28 -19.70
N GLY A 54 -4.30 6.41 -20.83
CA GLY A 54 -3.55 7.62 -21.19
C GLY A 54 -2.17 7.75 -20.55
N SER A 55 -1.73 6.80 -19.71
CA SER A 55 -0.39 6.80 -19.11
C SER A 55 0.68 6.06 -19.92
N GLY A 56 0.27 5.32 -20.95
CA GLY A 56 1.14 4.37 -21.65
C GLY A 56 1.43 3.09 -20.88
N LEU A 57 0.84 2.92 -19.69
CA LEU A 57 0.90 1.67 -18.92
C LEU A 57 -0.23 0.72 -19.37
N ASP A 58 0.04 -0.57 -19.35
CA ASP A 58 -0.90 -1.62 -19.76
C ASP A 58 -0.89 -2.81 -18.79
N ALA A 59 -1.68 -3.84 -19.12
CA ALA A 59 -1.78 -5.06 -18.32
C ALA A 59 -0.53 -5.97 -18.40
N ARG A 60 0.52 -5.58 -19.14
CA ARG A 60 1.78 -6.33 -19.30
C ARG A 60 2.99 -5.61 -18.69
N THR A 61 2.80 -4.40 -18.19
CA THR A 61 3.86 -3.51 -17.68
C THR A 61 3.67 -3.26 -16.18
N ALA A 62 4.12 -2.11 -15.65
CA ALA A 62 4.02 -1.76 -14.24
C ALA A 62 2.58 -1.69 -13.70
N ALA A 63 1.58 -1.58 -14.59
CA ALA A 63 0.17 -1.59 -14.22
C ALA A 63 -0.51 -2.96 -14.39
N ALA A 64 0.25 -4.07 -14.48
CA ALA A 64 -0.33 -5.43 -14.53
C ALA A 64 -1.04 -5.80 -13.22
N HIS A 65 -0.39 -5.51 -12.10
CA HIS A 65 -0.87 -5.80 -10.74
C HIS A 65 -0.77 -4.55 -9.87
N GLY A 66 -1.50 -4.57 -8.76
CA GLY A 66 -1.44 -3.51 -7.77
C GLY A 66 -2.05 -3.96 -6.46
N ILE A 67 -1.87 -3.13 -5.44
CA ILE A 67 -2.44 -3.31 -4.12
C ILE A 67 -3.02 -1.98 -3.66
N LEU A 68 -4.23 -2.01 -3.10
CA LEU A 68 -4.87 -0.82 -2.55
C LEU A 68 -4.64 -0.81 -1.03
N LEU A 69 -3.98 0.24 -0.54
CA LEU A 69 -3.62 0.38 0.87
C LEU A 69 -4.22 1.67 1.45
N PRO A 70 -4.77 1.65 2.68
CA PRO A 70 -5.28 2.83 3.37
C PRO A 70 -4.12 3.64 3.99
N LEU A 71 -3.13 3.97 3.17
CA LEU A 71 -1.89 4.66 3.55
C LEU A 71 -1.64 5.84 2.61
N CYS A 72 -0.97 6.87 3.11
CA CYS A 72 -0.46 7.94 2.25
C CYS A 72 0.75 7.45 1.45
N THR A 73 1.08 8.13 0.35
CA THR A 73 2.20 7.76 -0.55
C THR A 73 3.52 7.55 0.19
N GLY A 74 3.84 8.38 1.18
CA GLY A 74 5.05 8.21 1.98
C GLY A 74 5.07 6.88 2.73
N MET A 75 3.98 6.53 3.41
CA MET A 75 3.90 5.23 4.11
C MET A 75 3.85 4.04 3.14
N SER A 76 3.22 4.20 1.98
CA SER A 76 3.27 3.19 0.92
C SER A 76 4.71 2.96 0.42
N MET A 77 5.50 4.03 0.25
CA MET A 77 6.92 3.92 -0.06
C MET A 77 7.69 3.21 1.06
N SER A 78 7.46 3.58 2.33
CA SER A 78 8.11 2.90 3.47
C SER A 78 7.82 1.40 3.50
N LEU A 79 6.59 1.00 3.16
CA LEU A 79 6.17 -0.39 3.11
C LEU A 79 6.88 -1.13 1.97
N VAL A 80 6.92 -0.56 0.77
CA VAL A 80 7.64 -1.13 -0.38
C VAL A 80 9.12 -1.30 -0.05
N LEU A 81 9.77 -0.29 0.51
CA LEU A 81 11.18 -0.34 0.90
C LEU A 81 11.43 -1.42 1.96
N SER A 82 10.59 -1.49 2.99
CA SER A 82 10.70 -2.53 4.03
C SER A 82 10.53 -3.93 3.44
N SER A 83 9.55 -4.13 2.55
CA SER A 83 9.33 -5.42 1.88
C SER A 83 10.50 -5.83 0.97
N LEU A 84 11.13 -4.87 0.27
CA LEU A 84 12.32 -5.15 -0.54
C LEU A 84 13.51 -5.59 0.32
N ARG A 85 13.67 -5.00 1.52
CA ARG A 85 14.71 -5.39 2.47
C ARG A 85 14.46 -6.77 3.07
N ASP A 86 13.23 -7.03 3.50
CA ASP A 86 12.87 -8.31 4.15
C ASP A 86 12.91 -9.49 3.17
N GLY A 87 12.84 -9.23 1.86
CA GLY A 87 13.07 -10.22 0.81
C GLY A 87 14.53 -10.68 0.66
N ILE A 88 15.49 -10.06 1.37
CA ILE A 88 16.91 -10.43 1.34
C ILE A 88 17.18 -11.48 2.42
N SER A 89 17.53 -12.71 2.03
CA SER A 89 17.67 -13.85 2.94
C SER A 89 18.90 -13.81 3.88
N SER A 90 19.93 -13.03 3.54
CA SER A 90 21.17 -12.94 4.32
C SER A 90 21.23 -11.64 5.11
N GLU A 91 21.40 -11.75 6.44
CA GLU A 91 21.49 -10.59 7.34
C GLU A 91 22.69 -9.69 7.01
N GLU A 92 23.81 -10.27 6.56
CA GLU A 92 24.99 -9.50 6.12
C GLU A 92 24.73 -8.72 4.83
N GLU A 93 23.93 -9.27 3.91
CA GLU A 93 23.53 -8.56 2.70
C GLU A 93 22.48 -7.49 3.00
N ARG A 94 21.59 -7.76 3.96
CA ARG A 94 20.58 -6.82 4.43
C ARG A 94 21.21 -5.56 4.99
N GLN A 95 22.22 -5.71 5.87
CA GLN A 95 22.99 -4.58 6.42
C GLN A 95 23.75 -3.79 5.34
N LYS A 96 24.18 -4.45 4.25
CA LYS A 96 24.87 -3.78 3.12
C LYS A 96 23.91 -3.05 2.17
N ARG A 97 22.63 -3.42 2.15
CA ARG A 97 21.61 -2.90 1.21
C ARG A 97 20.63 -1.90 1.84
N ASP A 98 20.97 -1.31 2.99
CA ASP A 98 20.19 -0.26 3.64
C ASP A 98 20.33 1.13 2.98
N ILE A 99 20.78 1.19 1.72
CA ILE A 99 20.99 2.45 0.98
C ILE A 99 19.90 2.61 -0.08
N VAL A 100 19.19 3.73 -0.03
CA VAL A 100 18.27 4.16 -1.08
C VAL A 100 18.88 5.32 -1.84
N LEU A 101 19.12 5.12 -3.14
CA LEU A 101 19.53 6.19 -4.05
C LEU A 101 18.32 7.07 -4.37
N TRP A 102 18.46 8.38 -4.14
CA TRP A 102 17.36 9.34 -4.26
C TRP A 102 17.73 10.49 -5.19
N SER A 103 17.10 10.54 -6.37
CA SER A 103 17.21 11.74 -7.21
C SER A 103 16.52 12.91 -6.52
N ARG A 104 17.28 13.98 -6.25
CA ARG A 104 16.83 15.04 -5.34
C ARG A 104 15.49 15.64 -5.76
N ILE A 105 14.52 15.54 -4.86
CA ILE A 105 13.29 16.32 -4.85
C ILE A 105 13.01 16.77 -3.41
N ASP A 106 12.76 18.07 -3.24
CA ASP A 106 12.62 18.70 -1.92
C ASP A 106 11.18 18.53 -1.37
N GLN A 107 10.74 17.27 -1.26
CA GLN A 107 9.44 16.86 -0.71
C GLN A 107 9.64 16.05 0.58
N LYS A 108 9.13 16.57 1.70
CA LYS A 108 9.43 16.05 3.04
C LYS A 108 8.94 14.60 3.27
N SER A 109 7.78 14.22 2.73
CA SER A 109 7.17 12.92 2.94
C SER A 109 7.95 11.77 2.29
N CYS A 110 8.47 11.96 1.07
CA CYS A 110 9.24 10.95 0.36
C CYS A 110 10.59 10.69 1.05
N TYR A 111 11.28 11.77 1.45
CA TYR A 111 12.51 11.65 2.23
C TYR A 111 12.28 10.97 3.58
N LYS A 112 11.21 11.38 4.31
CA LYS A 112 10.83 10.74 5.58
C LYS A 112 10.40 9.29 5.41
N ALA A 113 9.88 8.89 4.25
CA ALA A 113 9.51 7.50 4.00
C ALA A 113 10.74 6.58 4.04
N ILE A 114 11.84 6.99 3.40
CA ILE A 114 13.10 6.25 3.39
C ILE A 114 13.63 6.08 4.82
N LEU A 115 13.65 7.17 5.60
CA LEU A 115 14.07 7.14 7.00
C LEU A 115 13.13 6.28 7.86
N SER A 116 11.82 6.36 7.63
CA SER A 116 10.82 5.56 8.34
C SER A 116 10.91 4.08 8.03
N ALA A 117 11.45 3.70 6.86
CA ALA A 117 11.79 2.32 6.55
C ALA A 117 13.06 1.87 7.29
N GLY A 118 13.81 2.76 7.95
CA GLY A 118 15.07 2.45 8.62
C GLY A 118 16.27 2.37 7.68
N MET A 119 16.20 3.04 6.53
CA MET A 119 17.26 3.05 5.51
C MET A 119 17.95 4.40 5.43
N THR A 120 19.17 4.40 4.90
CA THR A 120 19.97 5.60 4.63
C THR A 120 19.66 6.14 3.23
N CYS A 121 19.26 7.40 3.13
CA CYS A 121 19.04 8.08 1.87
C CYS A 121 20.36 8.66 1.34
N VAL A 122 20.78 8.27 0.14
CA VAL A 122 21.92 8.87 -0.58
C VAL A 122 21.37 9.66 -1.76
N VAL A 123 21.56 10.98 -1.73
CA VAL A 123 21.09 11.86 -2.79
C VAL A 123 22.03 11.79 -3.98
N VAL A 124 21.49 11.53 -5.17
CA VAL A 124 22.22 11.44 -6.46
C VAL A 124 21.70 12.44 -7.48
#